data_AF-A0A8W8IQJ6-F1
#
_entry.id   AF-A0A8W8IQJ6-F1
#
_cell.length_a   1.000
_cell.length_b   1.000
_cell.length_c   1.000
_cell.angle_alpha   90.00
_cell.angle_beta   90.00
_cell.angle_gamma   90.00
#
_symmetry.space_group_name_H-M   'P 1'
#
loop_
_entity.id
_entity.type
_entity.pdbx_description
1 polymer ?
#
loop_
_entity_poly.entity_id
_entity_poly.type
_entity_poly.pdbx_seq_one_letter_code
_entity_poly.pdbx_strand_id
1 'polypeptide(L)'
;DIRQYDITDRRNPKLVGQVFLGGSVCKGGSVKVTSDPELKSQPDPVYVKGQRLRGGPQMIQLSLDGKRLYVTTSLFAKWDDQFYPELAKEGCQMYILDVNNVTGGLSLNPNFLVDFGKEPQGPMLAHEVRYPGGDCSSDIWLAHTGVKNKM
;
A
#
# COMPACT_ATOMS: atom_id res chain seq x y z
N ASP A 1 4.98 -3.65 -4.86
CA ASP A 1 3.60 -4.06 -5.18
C ASP A 1 2.82 -4.28 -3.88
N ILE A 2 1.51 -4.43 -3.95
CA ILE A 2 0.69 -4.90 -2.82
C ILE A 2 0.05 -6.23 -3.22
N ARG A 3 0.05 -7.20 -2.30
CA ARG A 3 -0.49 -8.55 -2.49
C ARG A 3 -1.58 -8.84 -1.47
N GLN A 4 -2.61 -9.57 -1.90
CA GLN A 4 -3.68 -10.07 -1.06
C GLN A 4 -3.62 -11.60 -1.05
N TYR A 5 -3.64 -12.18 0.14
CA TYR A 5 -3.63 -13.62 0.33
C TYR A 5 -4.92 -14.09 1.03
N ASP A 6 -5.52 -15.16 0.53
CA ASP A 6 -6.50 -15.95 1.28
C ASP A 6 -5.74 -16.86 2.24
N ILE A 7 -6.02 -16.69 3.53
CA ILE A 7 -5.39 -17.41 4.64
C ILE A 7 -6.36 -18.33 5.38
N THR A 8 -7.48 -18.70 4.77
CA THR A 8 -8.46 -19.65 5.33
C THR A 8 -7.79 -20.96 5.73
N ASP A 9 -6.88 -21.48 4.89
CA ASP A 9 -5.89 -22.47 5.30
C ASP A 9 -4.56 -21.77 5.63
N ARG A 10 -4.32 -21.58 6.92
CA ARG A 10 -3.11 -20.91 7.44
C ARG A 10 -1.80 -21.61 7.05
N ARG A 11 -1.83 -22.90 6.71
CA ARG A 11 -0.64 -23.65 6.29
C ARG A 11 -0.36 -23.47 4.80
N ASN A 12 -1.38 -23.12 4.02
CA ASN A 12 -1.29 -22.97 2.57
C ASN A 12 -1.94 -21.65 2.10
N PRO A 13 -1.34 -20.48 2.40
CA PRO A 13 -1.83 -19.19 1.92
C PRO A 13 -1.89 -19.16 0.38
N LYS A 14 -2.97 -18.59 -0.17
CA LYS A 14 -3.18 -18.49 -1.61
C LYS A 14 -3.15 -17.03 -2.05
N LEU A 15 -2.34 -16.69 -3.05
CA LEU A 15 -2.35 -15.36 -3.65
C LEU A 15 -3.65 -15.17 -4.44
N VAL A 16 -4.46 -14.17 -4.04
CA VAL A 16 -5.77 -13.89 -4.65
C VAL A 16 -5.89 -12.47 -5.23
N GLY A 17 -4.85 -11.65 -5.08
CA GLY A 17 -4.77 -10.32 -5.70
C GLY A 17 -3.36 -9.74 -5.63
N GLN A 18 -2.96 -8.99 -6.66
CA GLN A 18 -1.67 -8.31 -6.71
C GLN A 18 -1.79 -7.06 -7.58
N VAL A 19 -1.21 -5.94 -7.14
CA VAL A 19 -1.11 -4.71 -7.94
C VAL A 19 0.29 -4.10 -7.83
N PHE A 20 0.90 -3.81 -8.97
CA PHE A 20 2.14 -3.04 -9.05
C PHE A 20 1.81 -1.54 -9.04
N LEU A 21 2.55 -0.77 -8.24
CA LEU A 21 2.20 0.61 -7.87
C LEU A 21 3.45 1.52 -7.85
N GLY A 22 4.43 1.22 -8.70
CA GLY A 22 5.74 1.87 -8.69
C GLY A 22 6.80 1.08 -7.93
N GLY A 23 7.65 1.79 -7.19
CA GLY A 23 8.84 1.28 -6.53
C GLY A 23 10.07 1.23 -7.43
N SER A 24 11.23 0.91 -6.87
CA SER A 24 12.52 0.98 -7.57
C SER A 24 12.59 0.10 -8.83
N VAL A 25 11.87 -1.03 -8.85
CA VAL A 25 11.85 -1.95 -10.00
C VAL A 25 10.95 -1.49 -11.16
N CYS A 26 10.28 -0.36 -11.03
CA CYS A 26 9.45 0.23 -12.09
C CYS A 26 10.30 0.64 -13.31
N LYS A 27 9.77 0.45 -14.53
CA LYS A 27 10.44 0.87 -15.77
C LYS A 27 10.73 2.38 -15.75
N GLY A 28 11.88 2.74 -16.31
CA GLY A 28 12.32 4.14 -16.38
C GLY A 28 12.74 4.74 -15.04
N GLY A 29 12.95 3.91 -14.01
CA GLY A 29 13.60 4.28 -12.76
C GLY A 29 15.13 4.17 -12.84
N SER A 30 15.81 4.39 -11.71
CA SER A 30 17.26 4.29 -11.57
C SER A 30 17.79 2.85 -11.52
N VAL A 31 16.92 1.86 -11.33
CA VAL A 31 17.27 0.45 -11.22
C VAL A 31 16.89 -0.30 -12.50
N LYS A 32 17.85 -1.07 -13.02
CA LYS A 32 17.64 -2.03 -14.10
C LYS A 32 17.66 -3.44 -13.55
N VAL A 33 16.57 -4.16 -13.72
CA VAL A 33 16.46 -5.57 -13.35
C VAL A 33 17.12 -6.40 -14.45
N THR A 34 18.14 -7.19 -14.07
CA THR A 34 18.92 -8.03 -15.01
C THR A 34 18.40 -9.46 -15.10
N SER A 35 17.70 -9.94 -14.07
CA SER A 35 17.06 -11.24 -14.02
C SER A 35 15.90 -11.18 -13.03
N ASP A 36 14.75 -11.73 -13.42
CA ASP A 36 13.57 -11.83 -12.57
C ASP A 36 12.86 -13.17 -12.87
N PRO A 37 12.73 -14.07 -11.87
CA PRO A 37 12.04 -15.34 -12.06
C PRO A 37 10.51 -15.22 -12.02
N GLU A 38 9.97 -14.12 -11.48
CA GLU A 38 8.52 -13.89 -11.32
C GLU A 38 7.96 -13.09 -12.50
N LEU A 39 8.65 -12.03 -12.93
CA LEU A 39 8.17 -11.13 -13.97
C LEU A 39 8.93 -11.26 -15.28
N LYS A 40 8.19 -11.25 -16.39
CA LYS A 40 8.78 -11.22 -17.75
C LYS A 40 9.48 -9.89 -18.07
N SER A 41 9.06 -8.81 -17.42
CA SER A 41 9.62 -7.48 -17.58
C SER A 41 9.32 -6.64 -16.34
N GLN A 42 10.16 -5.63 -16.07
CA GLN A 42 9.89 -4.61 -15.06
C GLN A 42 8.46 -4.02 -15.25
N PRO A 43 7.71 -3.70 -14.19
CA PRO A 43 6.37 -3.12 -14.29
C PRO A 43 6.37 -1.71 -14.88
N ASP A 44 5.30 -1.33 -15.58
CA ASP A 44 5.13 0.02 -16.10
C ASP A 44 4.80 1.03 -14.98
N PRO A 45 5.14 2.32 -15.15
CA PRO A 45 4.70 3.37 -14.23
C PRO A 45 3.18 3.48 -14.18
N VAL A 46 2.67 3.75 -12.99
CA VAL A 46 1.22 3.86 -12.74
C VAL A 46 0.83 5.33 -12.58
N TYR A 47 -0.33 5.67 -13.10
CA TYR A 47 -0.87 7.02 -13.05
C TYR A 47 -2.27 7.04 -12.45
N VAL A 48 -2.54 8.02 -11.60
CA VAL A 48 -3.86 8.29 -11.03
C VAL A 48 -4.14 9.78 -11.22
N LYS A 49 -5.30 10.11 -11.80
CA LYS A 49 -5.69 11.51 -12.09
C LYS A 49 -4.60 12.31 -12.82
N GLY A 50 -3.90 11.67 -13.75
CA GLY A 50 -2.81 12.27 -14.54
C GLY A 50 -1.48 12.45 -13.79
N GLN A 51 -1.39 12.06 -12.53
CA GLN A 51 -0.15 12.09 -11.74
C GLN A 51 0.50 10.71 -11.71
N ARG A 52 1.82 10.65 -11.94
CA ARG A 52 2.59 9.43 -11.74
C ARG A 52 2.62 9.10 -10.24
N LEU A 53 2.43 7.82 -9.89
CA LEU A 53 2.68 7.36 -8.53
C LEU A 53 4.20 7.36 -8.27
N ARG A 54 4.62 8.12 -7.27
CA ARG A 54 6.02 8.31 -6.85
C ARG A 54 6.36 7.38 -5.69
N GLY A 55 7.62 6.94 -5.61
CA GLY A 55 8.02 5.97 -4.60
C GLY A 55 7.39 4.59 -4.83
N GLY A 56 7.19 3.85 -3.75
CA GLY A 56 6.43 2.61 -3.72
C GLY A 56 5.46 2.58 -2.54
N PRO A 57 4.55 1.59 -2.47
CA PRO A 57 3.69 1.38 -1.31
C PRO A 57 4.52 1.24 -0.03
N GLN A 58 4.17 2.00 1.00
CA GLN A 58 4.82 1.93 2.31
C GLN A 58 3.80 1.56 3.39
N MET A 59 3.22 2.54 4.11
CA MET A 59 2.19 2.22 5.10
C MET A 59 0.88 1.92 4.40
N ILE A 60 0.17 0.95 4.96
CA ILE A 60 -1.15 0.55 4.50
C ILE A 60 -2.14 0.54 5.66
N GLN A 61 -3.36 0.98 5.42
CA GLN A 61 -4.44 1.00 6.40
C GLN A 61 -5.73 0.46 5.77
N LEU A 62 -6.24 -0.65 6.30
CA LEU A 62 -7.46 -1.28 5.77
C LEU A 62 -8.69 -0.71 6.48
N SER A 63 -9.74 -0.43 5.72
CA SER A 63 -11.04 -0.06 6.29
C SER A 63 -11.65 -1.20 7.09
N LEU A 64 -12.46 -0.86 8.11
CA LEU A 64 -13.10 -1.85 8.99
C LEU A 64 -14.02 -2.83 8.25
N ASP A 65 -14.64 -2.40 7.14
CA ASP A 65 -15.44 -3.29 6.27
C ASP A 65 -14.58 -4.15 5.32
N GLY A 66 -13.25 -3.96 5.34
CA GLY A 66 -12.27 -4.70 4.55
C GLY A 66 -12.24 -4.37 3.05
N LYS A 67 -12.86 -3.27 2.62
CA LYS A 67 -13.07 -2.97 1.18
C LYS A 67 -12.17 -1.89 0.60
N ARG A 68 -11.47 -1.11 1.44
CA ARG A 68 -10.63 0.03 1.02
C ARG A 68 -9.30 -0.04 1.74
N LEU A 69 -8.21 -0.15 0.99
CA LEU A 69 -6.85 -0.11 1.52
C LEU A 69 -6.21 1.23 1.16
N TYR A 70 -5.98 2.07 2.17
CA TYR A 70 -5.30 3.35 2.03
C TYR A 70 -3.81 3.10 2.06
N VAL A 71 -3.07 3.74 1.17
CA VAL A 71 -1.63 3.50 0.98
C VAL A 71 -0.92 4.85 0.92
N THR A 72 0.15 5.01 1.69
CA THR A 72 1.08 6.14 1.59
C THR A 72 2.43 5.68 1.05
N THR A 73 3.25 6.61 0.56
CA THR A 73 4.50 6.27 -0.16
C THR A 73 5.79 6.65 0.55
N SER A 74 5.74 7.29 1.73
CA SER A 74 6.93 7.70 2.48
C SER A 74 7.26 6.75 3.63
N LEU A 75 8.55 6.45 3.79
CA LEU A 75 9.10 5.68 4.92
C LEU A 75 9.75 6.61 5.95
N PHE A 76 10.83 7.25 5.54
CA PHE A 76 11.65 8.08 6.40
C PHE A 76 12.48 9.00 5.52
N ALA A 77 12.47 10.30 5.80
CA ALA A 77 12.96 11.32 4.87
C ALA A 77 14.36 11.04 4.28
N LYS A 78 15.31 10.56 5.09
CA LYS A 78 16.67 10.25 4.60
C LYS A 78 16.74 9.01 3.72
N TRP A 79 15.88 8.03 3.96
CA TRP A 79 15.80 6.82 3.14
C TRP A 79 15.02 7.12 1.86
N ASP A 80 13.95 7.88 1.98
CA ASP A 80 13.18 8.35 0.83
C ASP A 80 14.08 9.14 -0.13
N ASP A 81 14.91 10.07 0.38
CA ASP A 81 15.88 10.82 -0.44
C ASP A 81 16.91 9.91 -1.14
N GLN A 82 17.31 8.81 -0.50
CA GLN A 82 18.27 7.87 -1.08
C GLN A 82 17.65 6.99 -2.18
N PHE A 83 16.44 6.46 -1.96
CA PHE A 83 15.82 5.49 -2.86
C PHE A 83 14.88 6.13 -3.89
N TYR A 84 14.26 7.25 -3.52
CA TYR A 84 13.23 7.97 -4.27
C TYR A 84 13.42 9.50 -4.08
N PRO A 85 14.53 10.09 -4.57
CA PRO A 85 14.85 11.52 -4.39
C PRO A 85 13.76 12.47 -4.91
N GLU A 86 12.85 12.00 -5.77
CA GLU A 86 11.66 12.75 -6.17
C GLU A 86 10.68 12.99 -5.01
N LEU A 87 10.59 12.10 -4.02
CA LEU A 87 9.70 12.29 -2.85
C LEU A 87 10.14 13.48 -2.00
N ALA A 88 11.45 13.71 -1.86
CA ALA A 88 11.97 14.87 -1.14
C ALA A 88 11.65 16.21 -1.85
N LYS A 89 11.47 16.17 -3.18
CA LYS A 89 11.23 17.36 -4.02
C LYS A 89 9.76 17.63 -4.31
N GLU A 90 8.98 16.58 -4.47
CA GLU A 90 7.59 16.62 -4.94
C GLU A 90 6.60 16.07 -3.92
N GLY A 91 7.08 15.58 -2.78
CA GLY A 91 6.23 15.07 -1.71
C GLY A 91 5.67 13.70 -2.01
N CYS A 92 5.17 13.05 -0.96
CA CYS A 92 4.55 11.75 -1.06
C CYS A 92 3.10 11.84 -1.55
N GLN A 93 2.49 10.67 -1.73
CA GLN A 93 1.10 10.55 -2.17
C GLN A 93 0.35 9.58 -1.28
N MET A 94 -0.97 9.72 -1.25
CA MET A 94 -1.87 8.71 -0.73
C MET A 94 -2.91 8.33 -1.80
N TYR A 95 -3.11 7.03 -1.98
CA TYR A 95 -4.11 6.47 -2.89
C TYR A 95 -4.87 5.32 -2.21
N ILE A 96 -5.96 4.88 -2.84
CA ILE A 96 -6.79 3.78 -2.33
C ILE A 96 -6.74 2.62 -3.31
N LEU A 97 -6.63 1.40 -2.77
CA LEU A 97 -6.99 0.19 -3.47
C LEU A 97 -8.39 -0.25 -3.05
N ASP A 98 -9.23 -0.55 -4.02
CA ASP A 98 -10.48 -1.28 -3.79
C ASP A 98 -10.13 -2.76 -3.57
N VAL A 99 -10.65 -3.32 -2.48
CA VAL A 99 -10.38 -4.69 -2.03
C VAL A 99 -11.65 -5.51 -2.17
N ASN A 100 -11.58 -6.60 -2.94
CA ASN A 100 -12.61 -7.63 -2.90
C ASN A 100 -12.26 -8.64 -1.81
N ASN A 101 -12.89 -8.47 -0.65
CA ASN A 101 -12.68 -9.34 0.51
C ASN A 101 -13.56 -10.60 0.54
N VAL A 102 -14.37 -10.83 -0.50
CA VAL A 102 -15.22 -12.03 -0.61
C VAL A 102 -14.57 -13.06 -1.52
N THR A 103 -14.14 -12.66 -2.71
CA THR A 103 -13.54 -13.57 -3.70
C THR A 103 -12.05 -13.34 -3.92
N GLY A 104 -11.46 -12.34 -3.26
CA GLY A 104 -10.13 -11.85 -3.57
C GLY A 104 -10.12 -10.90 -4.77
N GLY A 105 -9.11 -10.05 -4.79
CA GLY A 105 -8.87 -9.07 -5.85
C GLY A 105 -8.50 -7.70 -5.26
N LEU A 106 -7.51 -7.07 -5.89
CA LEU A 106 -7.09 -5.70 -5.62
C LEU A 106 -7.16 -4.91 -6.92
N SER A 107 -7.70 -3.70 -6.86
CA SER A 107 -7.66 -2.75 -7.97
C SER A 107 -7.37 -1.34 -7.46
N LEU A 108 -6.53 -0.61 -8.18
CA LEU A 108 -6.27 0.80 -7.87
C LEU A 108 -7.51 1.64 -8.16
N ASN A 109 -7.96 2.42 -7.17
CA ASN A 109 -9.11 3.30 -7.34
C ASN A 109 -8.69 4.54 -8.15
N PRO A 110 -9.22 4.74 -9.37
CA PRO A 110 -8.77 5.81 -10.26
C PRO A 110 -9.24 7.21 -9.83
N ASN A 111 -10.19 7.28 -8.88
CA ASN A 111 -10.86 8.51 -8.49
C ASN A 111 -10.25 9.15 -7.24
N PHE A 112 -9.35 8.45 -6.53
CA PHE A 112 -8.77 8.90 -5.28
C PHE A 112 -7.25 9.06 -5.37
N LEU A 113 -6.80 10.29 -5.16
CA LEU A 113 -5.39 10.62 -4.98
C LEU A 113 -5.31 11.87 -4.10
N VAL A 114 -4.54 11.78 -3.03
CA VAL A 114 -4.06 12.94 -2.27
C VAL A 114 -2.59 13.11 -2.59
N ASP A 115 -2.24 14.29 -3.09
CA ASP A 115 -0.86 14.65 -3.41
C ASP A 115 -0.35 15.67 -2.40
N PHE A 116 0.59 15.26 -1.55
CA PHE A 116 1.15 16.07 -0.48
C PHE A 116 2.29 17.00 -0.97
N GLY A 117 2.53 17.06 -2.28
CA GLY A 117 3.51 17.96 -2.89
C GLY A 117 3.10 19.43 -2.89
N LYS A 118 1.80 19.71 -2.72
CA LYS A 118 1.21 21.05 -2.83
C LYS A 118 0.77 21.64 -1.49
N GLU A 119 1.29 21.10 -0.39
CA GLU A 119 1.01 21.63 0.94
C GLU A 119 1.57 23.06 1.09
N PRO A 120 0.95 23.93 1.91
CA PRO A 120 1.30 25.37 1.96
C PRO A 120 2.76 25.67 2.32
N GLN A 121 3.44 24.77 3.03
CA GLN A 121 4.84 24.92 3.47
C GLN A 121 5.82 24.10 2.62
N GLY A 122 5.37 23.60 1.47
CA GLY A 122 6.15 22.75 0.58
C GLY A 122 5.84 21.26 0.75
N PRO A 123 6.57 20.39 0.04
CA PRO A 123 6.23 18.98 -0.07
C PRO A 123 6.31 18.24 1.26
N MET A 124 5.27 17.48 1.59
CA MET A 124 5.17 16.72 2.84
C MET A 124 5.33 15.20 2.61
N LEU A 125 5.80 14.53 3.67
CA LEU A 125 6.08 13.10 3.72
C LEU A 125 5.15 12.42 4.73
N ALA A 126 3.88 12.27 4.34
CA ALA A 126 2.86 11.56 5.10
C ALA A 126 3.19 10.07 5.23
N HIS A 127 3.10 9.56 6.47
CA HIS A 127 3.50 8.21 6.83
C HIS A 127 2.27 7.36 7.20
N GLU A 128 1.80 7.43 8.44
CA GLU A 128 0.70 6.60 8.93
C GLU A 128 -0.67 7.25 8.70
N VAL A 129 -1.68 6.43 8.44
CA VAL A 129 -3.09 6.84 8.33
C VAL A 129 -3.84 6.28 9.53
N ARG A 130 -4.55 7.13 10.27
CA ARG A 130 -5.36 6.74 11.43
C ARG A 130 -6.81 7.18 11.25
N TYR A 131 -7.74 6.31 11.59
CA TYR A 131 -9.16 6.65 11.47
C TYR A 131 -9.68 7.29 12.76
N PRO A 132 -10.60 8.26 12.65
CA PRO A 132 -11.35 8.72 13.81
C PRO A 132 -12.13 7.54 14.41
N GLY A 133 -11.87 7.24 15.68
CA GLY A 133 -12.58 6.20 16.42
C GLY A 133 -12.01 4.79 16.30
N GLY A 134 -10.80 4.63 15.74
CA GLY A 134 -10.10 3.35 15.71
C GLY A 134 -10.11 2.67 14.34
N ASP A 135 -9.15 1.78 14.14
CA ASP A 135 -8.89 1.09 12.88
C ASP A 135 -8.17 -0.26 13.10
N CYS A 136 -7.97 -1.02 12.03
CA CYS A 136 -7.43 -2.38 12.13
C CYS A 136 -5.97 -2.48 12.64
N SER A 137 -5.30 -1.36 12.90
CA SER A 137 -3.92 -1.28 13.39
C SER A 137 -3.80 -0.47 14.70
N SER A 138 -4.89 0.04 15.26
CA SER A 138 -4.91 0.78 16.54
C SER A 138 -5.64 0.02 17.64
N ASP A 139 -6.70 -0.72 17.29
CA ASP A 139 -7.58 -1.35 18.27
C ASP A 139 -7.10 -2.74 18.71
N ILE A 140 -7.19 -2.99 20.01
CA ILE A 140 -6.96 -4.30 20.61
C ILE A 140 -8.30 -4.83 21.13
N TRP A 141 -8.71 -5.99 20.62
CA TRP A 141 -9.97 -6.63 21.00
C TRP A 141 -9.72 -7.75 22.01
N LEU A 142 -10.40 -7.70 23.15
CA LEU A 142 -10.39 -8.81 24.12
C LEU A 142 -11.34 -9.90 23.63
N ALA A 143 -10.80 -11.04 23.22
CA ALA A 143 -11.60 -12.22 22.89
C ALA A 143 -11.85 -13.06 24.15
N HIS A 144 -13.11 -13.28 24.51
CA HIS A 144 -13.47 -14.29 25.49
C HIS A 144 -13.24 -15.68 24.88
N THR A 145 -12.05 -16.24 25.12
CA THR A 145 -11.79 -17.66 24.83
C THR A 145 -12.46 -18.47 25.94
N GLY A 146 -13.73 -18.80 25.73
CA GLY A 146 -14.48 -19.64 26.67
C GLY A 146 -13.74 -20.96 26.85
N VAL A 147 -13.10 -21.13 28.01
CA VAL A 147 -12.74 -22.46 28.50
C VAL A 147 -14.08 -23.18 28.67
N LYS A 148 -14.41 -24.09 27.74
CA LYS A 148 -15.47 -25.06 27.96
C LYS A 148 -15.01 -25.92 29.14
N ASN A 149 -15.38 -25.52 30.36
CA ASN A 149 -15.36 -26.45 31.48
C ASN A 149 -16.28 -27.60 31.09
N LYS A 150 -15.68 -28.76 30.80
CA LYS A 150 -16.40 -30.02 30.72
C LYS A 150 -17.00 -30.24 32.12
N MET A 151 -18.33 -30.15 32.23
CA MET A 151 -19.06 -30.91 33.24
C MET A 151 -19.13 -32.36 32.80
#